data_AF-A0A534S3E2-F1
#
_entry.id   AF-A0A534S3E2-F1
#
_cell.length_a   1.000
_cell.length_b   1.000
_cell.length_c   1.000
_cell.angle_alpha   90.00
_cell.angle_beta   90.00
_cell.angle_gamma   90.00
#
_symmetry.space_group_name_H-M   'P 1'
#
loop_
_entity.id
_entity.type
_entity.pdbx_description
1 polymer ?
#
loop_
_entity_poly.entity_id
_entity_poly.type
_entity_poly.pdbx_seq_one_letter_code
_entity_poly.pdbx_strand_id
1 'polypeptide(L)'
;MPVACDQAYAGVGAHVRGSCPPLGVTADTIQHWVDDVLRPWFRVLGAHLARRPFLFGGRPSIADFALFGGNAAHFVNDPLCRRWVEAYGPAVVQHTHRLLEPEDQEFGAWDDATAVPDTLAAMLAELGKRYLPWVSRACVDGVADLVFEHGARVAVRATDFLRDARATLLARYVESRSARLDTVLARAGILPFFADHVALAGSTPDCREPPRPALNRPFPPEDA
;
A
#
# COMPACT_ATOMS: atom_id res chain seq x y z
N MET A 1 4.40 3.57 -33.32
CA MET A 1 5.57 4.37 -33.72
C MET A 1 6.29 4.84 -32.48
N PRO A 2 7.63 4.78 -32.40
CA PRO A 2 8.36 5.37 -31.29
C PRO A 2 8.08 6.88 -31.22
N VAL A 3 7.82 7.40 -30.01
CA VAL A 3 7.64 8.83 -29.72
C VAL A 3 8.92 9.40 -29.14
N ALA A 4 9.16 10.70 -29.30
CA ALA A 4 10.31 11.36 -28.66
C ALA A 4 10.18 11.32 -27.12
N CYS A 5 11.30 11.34 -26.40
CA CYS A 5 11.29 11.31 -24.92
C CYS A 5 10.42 12.41 -24.31
N ASP A 6 10.45 13.63 -24.87
CA ASP A 6 9.64 14.74 -24.37
C ASP A 6 8.14 14.51 -24.59
N GLN A 7 7.77 13.88 -25.70
CA GLN A 7 6.38 13.51 -25.97
C GLN A 7 5.91 12.39 -25.03
N ALA A 8 6.76 11.40 -24.78
CA ALA A 8 6.48 10.34 -23.80
C ALA A 8 6.32 10.93 -22.38
N TYR A 9 7.25 11.81 -21.97
CA TYR A 9 7.21 12.50 -20.68
C TYR A 9 5.93 13.33 -20.52
N ALA A 10 5.58 14.13 -21.53
CA ALA A 10 4.36 14.93 -21.51
C ALA A 10 3.10 14.06 -21.42
N GLY A 11 3.03 12.99 -22.22
CA GLY A 11 1.90 12.06 -22.23
C GLY A 11 1.72 11.31 -20.92
N VAL A 12 2.79 10.70 -20.39
CA VAL A 12 2.78 10.01 -19.09
C VAL A 12 2.47 11.00 -17.96
N GLY A 13 3.09 12.17 -17.98
CA GLY A 13 2.84 13.21 -16.98
C GLY A 13 1.38 13.68 -16.97
N ALA A 14 0.76 13.86 -18.14
CA ALA A 14 -0.66 14.20 -18.24
C ALA A 14 -1.55 13.07 -17.73
N HIS A 15 -1.23 11.81 -18.05
CA HIS A 15 -1.96 10.65 -17.55
C HIS A 15 -1.91 10.55 -16.02
N VAL A 16 -0.71 10.63 -15.43
CA VAL A 16 -0.52 10.57 -13.97
C VAL A 16 -1.21 11.74 -13.29
N ARG A 17 -1.07 12.98 -13.80
CA ARG A 17 -1.77 14.14 -13.22
C ARG A 17 -3.30 14.03 -13.36
N GLY A 18 -3.79 13.37 -14.40
CA GLY A 18 -5.22 13.14 -14.60
C GLY A 18 -5.87 12.23 -13.55
N SER A 19 -5.09 11.38 -12.86
CA SER A 19 -5.61 10.52 -11.78
C SER A 19 -5.66 11.22 -10.42
N CYS A 20 -5.00 12.37 -10.25
CA CYS A 20 -4.94 13.11 -8.99
C CYS A 20 -6.30 13.71 -8.57
N PRO A 21 -7.03 14.46 -9.42
CA PRO A 21 -8.29 15.11 -8.99
C PRO A 21 -9.40 14.15 -8.54
N PRO A 22 -9.62 12.97 -9.18
CA PRO A 22 -10.59 11.99 -8.68
C PRO A 22 -10.28 11.44 -7.28
N LEU A 23 -9.01 11.47 -6.88
CA LEU A 23 -8.57 11.13 -5.52
C LEU A 23 -8.57 12.37 -4.60
N GLY A 24 -9.02 13.52 -5.08
CA GLY A 24 -8.94 14.81 -4.41
C GLY A 24 -7.53 15.21 -4.03
N VAL A 25 -6.55 14.91 -4.88
CA VAL A 25 -5.22 15.50 -4.86
C VAL A 25 -5.26 16.72 -5.78
N THR A 26 -5.47 17.90 -5.21
CA THR A 26 -5.52 19.20 -5.92
C THR A 26 -4.50 20.16 -5.32
N ALA A 27 -4.33 21.34 -5.90
CA ALA A 27 -3.46 22.38 -5.33
C ALA A 27 -3.85 22.74 -3.88
N ASP A 28 -5.13 22.69 -3.55
CA ASP A 28 -5.65 23.05 -2.22
C ASP A 28 -5.50 21.93 -1.19
N THR A 29 -5.46 20.66 -1.62
CA THR A 29 -5.48 19.51 -0.72
C THR A 29 -4.19 18.70 -0.68
N ILE A 30 -3.27 18.90 -1.64
CA ILE A 30 -2.03 18.11 -1.74
C ILE A 30 -1.18 18.19 -0.47
N GLN A 31 -1.18 19.33 0.21
CA GLN A 31 -0.42 19.48 1.45
C GLN A 31 -1.01 18.64 2.58
N HIS A 32 -2.34 18.47 2.64
CA HIS A 32 -2.98 17.57 3.59
C HIS A 32 -2.62 16.11 3.32
N TRP A 33 -2.52 15.68 2.05
CA TRP A 33 -2.03 14.34 1.71
C TRP A 33 -0.61 14.11 2.21
N VAL A 34 0.26 15.11 2.10
CA VAL A 34 1.62 15.03 2.62
C VAL A 34 1.62 14.93 4.14
N ASP A 35 0.93 15.85 4.82
CA ASP A 35 1.02 16.01 6.28
C ASP A 35 0.26 14.94 7.06
N ASP A 36 -0.90 14.54 6.56
CA ASP A 36 -1.84 13.70 7.28
C ASP A 36 -1.73 12.22 6.88
N VAL A 37 -1.11 11.92 5.72
CA VAL A 37 -1.01 10.56 5.19
C VAL A 37 0.44 10.14 4.99
N LEU A 38 1.21 10.84 4.14
CA LEU A 38 2.55 10.40 3.79
C LEU A 38 3.53 10.47 4.97
N ARG A 39 3.60 11.60 5.68
CA ARG A 39 4.54 11.75 6.81
C ARG A 39 4.23 10.77 7.94
N PRO A 40 2.99 10.62 8.42
CA PRO A 40 2.66 9.64 9.46
C PRO A 40 2.95 8.20 9.01
N TRP A 41 2.63 7.86 7.75
CA TRP A 41 2.94 6.55 7.17
C TRP A 41 4.44 6.24 7.21
N PHE A 42 5.30 7.16 6.75
CA PHE A 42 6.75 6.94 6.79
C PHE A 42 7.29 6.84 8.22
N ARG A 43 6.71 7.56 9.19
CA ARG A 43 7.09 7.41 10.60
C ARG A 43 6.82 6.01 11.13
N VAL A 44 5.60 5.48 10.92
CA VAL A 44 5.25 4.15 11.45
C VAL A 44 5.96 3.02 10.71
N LEU A 45 6.05 3.12 9.38
CA LEU A 45 6.77 2.15 8.54
C LEU A 45 8.27 2.18 8.86
N GLY A 46 8.86 3.36 8.94
CA GLY A 46 10.26 3.56 9.29
C GLY A 46 10.59 3.05 10.69
N ALA A 47 9.73 3.30 11.69
CA ALA A 47 9.92 2.78 13.05
C ALA A 47 9.88 1.24 13.09
N HIS A 48 9.04 0.61 12.25
CA HIS A 48 9.00 -0.84 12.14
C HIS A 48 10.26 -1.41 11.48
N LEU A 49 10.67 -0.85 10.34
CA LEU A 49 11.84 -1.28 9.57
C LEU A 49 13.18 -0.91 10.22
N ALA A 50 13.21 0.09 11.10
CA ALA A 50 14.42 0.40 11.88
C ALA A 50 14.85 -0.76 12.81
N ARG A 51 13.94 -1.70 13.09
CA ARG A 51 14.19 -2.87 13.94
C ARG A 51 14.23 -4.18 13.16
N ARG A 52 13.82 -4.17 11.88
CA ARG A 52 13.68 -5.36 11.04
C ARG A 52 14.06 -5.04 9.60
N PRO A 53 14.91 -5.85 8.96
CA PRO A 53 15.27 -5.61 7.56
C PRO A 53 14.08 -5.75 6.60
N PHE A 54 13.03 -6.49 6.99
CA PHE A 54 11.78 -6.69 6.25
C PHE A 54 10.56 -6.66 7.18
N LEU A 55 9.34 -6.55 6.65
CA LEU A 55 8.11 -6.41 7.42
C LEU A 55 7.84 -7.55 8.41
N PHE A 56 8.30 -8.76 8.10
CA PHE A 56 8.07 -9.95 8.95
C PHE A 56 9.37 -10.63 9.37
N GLY A 57 10.45 -9.86 9.53
CA GLY A 57 11.71 -10.35 10.12
C GLY A 57 12.91 -10.24 9.18
N GLY A 58 13.73 -11.29 9.16
CA GLY A 58 15.04 -11.34 8.50
C GLY A 58 15.03 -11.62 6.99
N ARG A 59 13.87 -11.89 6.39
CA ARG A 59 13.74 -12.19 4.95
C ARG A 59 12.48 -11.57 4.34
N PRO A 60 12.47 -11.26 3.03
CA PRO A 60 11.35 -10.59 2.40
C PRO A 60 10.12 -11.50 2.35
N SER A 61 8.96 -10.85 2.36
CA SER A 61 7.65 -11.46 2.17
C SER A 61 6.92 -10.80 0.99
N ILE A 62 5.78 -11.34 0.60
CA ILE A 62 4.91 -10.71 -0.41
C ILE A 62 4.49 -9.28 -0.02
N ALA A 63 4.36 -9.00 1.28
CA ALA A 63 4.00 -7.67 1.76
C ALA A 63 5.12 -6.66 1.51
N ASP A 64 6.39 -7.08 1.59
CA ASP A 64 7.53 -6.23 1.27
C ASP A 64 7.51 -5.81 -0.21
N PHE A 65 7.22 -6.76 -1.09
CA PHE A 65 7.09 -6.50 -2.53
C PHE A 65 5.86 -5.65 -2.88
N ALA A 66 4.77 -5.76 -2.11
CA ALA A 66 3.60 -4.91 -2.27
C ALA A 66 3.89 -3.42 -1.98
N LEU A 67 4.83 -3.14 -1.06
CA LEU A 67 5.29 -1.76 -0.78
C LEU A 67 6.41 -1.30 -1.71
N PHE A 68 7.26 -2.23 -2.15
CA PHE A 68 8.48 -1.96 -2.91
C PHE A 68 8.25 -1.10 -4.15
N GLY A 69 7.33 -1.49 -5.05
CA GLY A 69 7.18 -0.83 -6.35
C GLY A 69 6.83 0.65 -6.21
N GLY A 70 5.88 0.96 -5.33
CA GLY A 70 5.49 2.35 -5.04
C GLY A 70 6.61 3.14 -4.38
N ASN A 71 7.29 2.55 -3.39
CA ASN A 71 8.42 3.20 -2.72
C ASN A 71 9.56 3.50 -3.69
N ALA A 72 9.98 2.52 -4.51
CA ALA A 72 11.05 2.69 -5.47
C ALA A 72 10.71 3.76 -6.52
N ALA A 73 9.51 3.70 -7.12
CA ALA A 73 9.15 4.56 -8.23
C ALA A 73 8.78 6.00 -7.82
N HIS A 74 8.11 6.19 -6.68
CA HIS A 74 7.45 7.47 -6.36
C HIS A 74 8.05 8.19 -5.15
N PHE A 75 8.92 7.54 -4.39
CA PHE A 75 9.43 8.11 -3.13
C PHE A 75 10.95 8.04 -3.00
N VAL A 76 11.52 6.84 -3.05
CA VAL A 76 12.94 6.60 -2.73
C VAL A 76 13.87 7.06 -3.84
N ASN A 77 13.49 6.89 -5.11
CA ASN A 77 14.29 7.34 -6.27
C ASN A 77 13.84 8.69 -6.84
N ASP A 78 12.80 9.32 -6.28
CA ASP A 78 12.39 10.68 -6.62
C ASP A 78 13.07 11.68 -5.66
N PRO A 79 13.95 12.59 -6.12
CA PRO A 79 14.70 13.48 -5.21
C PRO A 79 13.83 14.41 -4.35
N LEU A 80 12.64 14.79 -4.81
CA LEU A 80 11.72 15.65 -4.07
C LEU A 80 11.06 14.87 -2.93
N CYS A 81 10.47 13.73 -3.27
CA CYS A 81 9.79 12.86 -2.31
C CYS A 81 10.76 12.18 -1.34
N ARG A 82 11.99 11.86 -1.78
CA ARG A 82 13.04 11.22 -0.99
C ARG A 82 13.34 11.98 0.29
N ARG A 83 13.28 13.30 0.26
CA ARG A 83 13.48 14.16 1.44
C ARG A 83 12.49 13.86 2.56
N TRP A 84 11.24 13.50 2.24
CA TRP A 84 10.26 13.10 3.26
C TRP A 84 10.57 11.73 3.83
N VAL A 85 10.96 10.77 2.98
CA VAL A 85 11.34 9.44 3.46
C VAL A 85 12.54 9.51 4.39
N GLU A 86 13.58 10.27 4.03
CA GLU A 86 14.77 10.45 4.87
C GLU A 86 14.47 11.18 6.17
N ALA A 87 13.61 12.21 6.14
CA ALA A 87 13.25 12.98 7.32
C ALA A 87 12.38 12.19 8.32
N TYR A 88 11.49 11.33 7.83
CA TYR A 88 10.45 10.71 8.67
C TYR A 88 10.58 9.20 8.85
N GLY A 89 11.30 8.51 7.97
CA GLY A 89 11.45 7.05 8.00
C GLY A 89 12.67 6.56 7.19
N PRO A 90 13.90 6.93 7.56
CA PRO A 90 15.09 6.59 6.77
C PRO A 90 15.32 5.08 6.60
N ALA A 91 14.80 4.23 7.49
CA ALA A 91 14.84 2.78 7.32
C ALA A 91 14.04 2.28 6.09
N VAL A 92 13.07 3.06 5.60
CA VAL A 92 12.31 2.74 4.38
C VAL A 92 13.20 2.81 3.14
N VAL A 93 14.15 3.74 3.11
CA VAL A 93 15.16 3.83 2.06
C VAL A 93 15.98 2.54 2.03
N GLN A 94 16.50 2.15 3.20
CA GLN A 94 17.34 0.96 3.34
C GLN A 94 16.58 -0.29 2.90
N HIS A 95 15.34 -0.46 3.35
CA HIS A 95 14.45 -1.55 2.92
C HIS A 95 14.21 -1.56 1.41
N THR A 96 13.97 -0.41 0.80
CA THR A 96 13.70 -0.32 -0.64
C THR A 96 14.95 -0.67 -1.45
N HIS A 97 16.12 -0.13 -1.07
CA HIS A 97 17.39 -0.48 -1.72
C HIS A 97 17.72 -1.96 -1.52
N ARG A 98 17.43 -2.51 -0.34
CA ARG A 98 17.61 -3.94 -0.03
C ARG A 98 16.80 -4.84 -0.97
N LEU A 99 15.61 -4.42 -1.38
CA LEU A 99 14.80 -5.18 -2.35
C LEU A 99 15.22 -4.94 -3.80
N LEU A 100 15.82 -3.78 -4.09
CA LEU A 100 16.30 -3.42 -5.42
C LEU A 100 17.62 -4.12 -5.78
N GLU A 101 18.51 -4.24 -4.80
CA GLU A 101 19.85 -4.83 -4.90
C GLU A 101 19.95 -6.02 -3.93
N PRO A 102 19.30 -7.16 -4.24
CA PRO A 102 19.28 -8.33 -3.37
C PRO A 102 20.59 -9.13 -3.39
N GLU A 103 21.55 -8.74 -4.23
CA GLU A 103 22.85 -9.39 -4.35
C GLU A 103 23.58 -9.40 -3.00
N ASP A 104 24.29 -10.49 -2.71
CA ASP A 104 25.11 -10.67 -1.51
C ASP A 104 24.37 -10.53 -0.16
N GLN A 105 23.04 -10.62 -0.17
CA GLN A 105 22.25 -10.57 1.06
C GLN A 105 22.08 -11.93 1.72
N GLU A 106 22.43 -11.97 3.00
CA GLU A 106 22.06 -13.07 3.89
C GLU A 106 20.64 -12.84 4.45
N PHE A 107 19.73 -13.76 4.13
CA PHE A 107 18.37 -13.73 4.62
C PHE A 107 18.23 -14.50 5.94
N GLY A 108 17.77 -13.82 6.98
CA GLY A 108 17.43 -14.41 8.27
C GLY A 108 16.09 -15.16 8.27
N ALA A 109 15.66 -15.55 9.47
CA ALA A 109 14.34 -16.16 9.69
C ALA A 109 13.21 -15.13 9.67
N TRP A 110 11.98 -15.59 9.41
CA TRP A 110 10.80 -14.79 9.73
C TRP A 110 10.63 -14.65 11.25
N ASP A 111 10.00 -13.56 11.67
CA ASP A 111 9.57 -13.36 13.04
C ASP A 111 8.56 -14.45 13.45
N ASP A 112 8.50 -14.75 14.74
CA ASP A 112 7.44 -15.59 15.28
C ASP A 112 6.08 -14.91 15.05
N ALA A 113 5.22 -15.52 14.23
CA ALA A 113 3.83 -15.09 14.01
C ALA A 113 3.04 -15.00 15.32
N THR A 114 3.53 -15.74 16.33
CA THR A 114 3.47 -15.61 17.78
C THR A 114 3.39 -14.26 18.46
N ALA A 115 4.21 -13.35 17.99
CA ALA A 115 4.62 -12.18 18.74
C ALA A 115 4.50 -10.96 17.84
N VAL A 116 3.26 -10.52 17.60
CA VAL A 116 2.98 -9.37 16.73
C VAL A 116 3.56 -8.10 17.37
N PRO A 117 4.60 -7.49 16.78
CA PRO A 117 5.28 -6.34 17.37
C PRO A 117 4.37 -5.12 17.47
N ASP A 118 4.59 -4.28 18.48
CA ASP A 118 3.82 -3.04 18.63
C ASP A 118 4.00 -2.09 17.44
N THR A 119 5.18 -2.09 16.81
CA THR A 119 5.41 -1.29 15.60
C THR A 119 4.58 -1.77 14.41
N LEU A 120 4.32 -3.08 14.28
CA LEU A 120 3.42 -3.60 13.24
C LEU A 120 1.96 -3.23 13.54
N ALA A 121 1.54 -3.31 14.81
CA ALA A 121 0.21 -2.85 15.22
C ALA A 121 0.02 -1.35 14.98
N ALA A 122 1.05 -0.53 15.21
CA ALA A 122 1.03 0.90 14.94
C ALA A 122 0.90 1.21 13.43
N MET A 123 1.58 0.44 12.56
CA MET A 123 1.38 0.54 11.11
C MET A 123 -0.06 0.21 10.70
N LEU A 124 -0.62 -0.86 11.24
CA LEU A 124 -2.01 -1.24 10.99
C LEU A 124 -3.00 -0.18 11.49
N ALA A 125 -2.72 0.41 12.66
CA ALA A 125 -3.53 1.49 13.21
C ALA A 125 -3.52 2.74 12.34
N GLU A 126 -2.39 3.06 11.67
CA GLU A 126 -2.31 4.18 10.73
C GLU A 126 -3.28 4.00 9.55
N LEU A 127 -3.44 2.77 9.04
CA LEU A 127 -4.43 2.46 8.00
C LEU A 127 -5.87 2.72 8.48
N GLY A 128 -6.12 2.53 9.78
CA GLY A 128 -7.42 2.75 10.42
C GLY A 128 -7.85 4.21 10.52
N LYS A 129 -6.91 5.17 10.46
CA LYS A 129 -7.21 6.59 10.68
C LYS A 129 -7.93 7.22 9.50
N ARG A 130 -7.45 6.93 8.28
CA ARG A 130 -7.92 7.62 7.06
C ARG A 130 -8.27 6.65 5.95
N TYR A 131 -7.42 5.68 5.65
CA TYR A 131 -7.61 4.77 4.52
C TYR A 131 -8.82 3.83 4.70
N LEU A 132 -8.84 3.01 5.75
CA LEU A 132 -9.89 2.03 5.95
C LEU A 132 -11.30 2.62 6.11
N PRO A 133 -11.51 3.78 6.79
CA PRO A 133 -12.82 4.42 6.91
C PRO A 133 -13.49 4.73 5.56
N TRP A 134 -12.79 5.41 4.64
CA TRP A 134 -13.41 5.75 3.36
C TRP A 134 -13.50 4.51 2.46
N VAL A 135 -12.50 3.62 2.47
CA VAL A 135 -12.52 2.41 1.63
C VAL A 135 -13.69 1.50 2.03
N SER A 136 -13.89 1.26 3.33
CA SER A 136 -14.96 0.38 3.79
C SER A 136 -16.33 0.90 3.36
N ARG A 137 -16.53 2.22 3.50
CA ARG A 137 -17.80 2.88 3.15
C ARG A 137 -17.99 2.99 1.64
N ALA A 138 -16.98 3.38 0.88
CA ALA A 138 -17.06 3.52 -0.57
C ALA A 138 -17.28 2.18 -1.27
N CYS A 139 -16.76 1.06 -0.73
CA CYS A 139 -17.04 -0.27 -1.26
C CYS A 139 -18.51 -0.71 -1.05
N VAL A 140 -19.25 -0.08 -0.14
CA VAL A 140 -20.70 -0.29 0.04
C VAL A 140 -21.48 0.71 -0.83
N ASP A 141 -21.23 2.00 -0.62
CA ASP A 141 -22.05 3.08 -1.18
C ASP A 141 -21.64 3.52 -2.60
N GLY A 142 -20.46 3.08 -3.06
CA GLY A 142 -19.82 3.55 -4.28
C GLY A 142 -19.02 4.84 -4.15
N VAL A 143 -19.20 5.60 -3.07
CA VAL A 143 -18.44 6.81 -2.75
C VAL A 143 -18.39 7.00 -1.24
N ALA A 144 -17.31 7.56 -0.72
CA ALA A 144 -17.23 7.99 0.67
C ALA A 144 -16.29 9.19 0.83
N ASP A 145 -16.52 9.96 1.89
CA ASP A 145 -15.61 11.04 2.26
C ASP A 145 -14.34 10.47 2.89
N LEU A 146 -13.19 10.86 2.35
CA LEU A 146 -11.94 10.92 3.08
C LEU A 146 -11.89 12.24 3.84
N VAL A 147 -11.55 12.17 5.13
CA VAL A 147 -11.52 13.33 6.03
C VAL A 147 -10.09 13.56 6.51
N PHE A 148 -9.58 14.78 6.29
CA PHE A 148 -8.28 15.25 6.79
C PHE A 148 -8.39 15.77 8.23
N GLU A 149 -7.26 15.96 8.91
CA GLU A 149 -7.19 16.35 10.32
C GLU A 149 -7.92 17.66 10.61
N HIS A 150 -7.79 18.60 9.69
CA HIS A 150 -8.39 19.94 9.78
C HIS A 150 -9.86 19.97 9.31
N GLY A 151 -10.46 18.80 9.07
CA GLY A 151 -11.85 18.66 8.67
C GLY A 151 -12.13 18.83 7.17
N ALA A 152 -11.11 19.13 6.35
CA ALA A 152 -11.25 19.11 4.90
C ALA A 152 -11.69 17.71 4.42
N ARG A 153 -12.59 17.68 3.43
CA ARG A 153 -13.21 16.44 2.93
C ARG A 153 -13.04 16.29 1.44
N VAL A 154 -12.79 15.06 1.02
CA VAL A 154 -12.74 14.66 -0.39
C VAL A 154 -13.65 13.47 -0.58
N ALA A 155 -14.63 13.57 -1.48
CA ALA A 155 -15.43 12.44 -1.89
C ALA A 155 -14.63 11.56 -2.86
N VAL A 156 -14.33 10.33 -2.46
CA VAL A 156 -13.58 9.35 -3.28
C VAL A 156 -14.53 8.22 -3.70
N ARG A 157 -14.58 7.95 -5.01
CA ARG A 157 -15.40 6.86 -5.56
C ARG A 157 -14.65 5.55 -5.51
N ALA A 158 -15.34 4.46 -5.19
CA ALA A 158 -14.78 3.13 -5.33
C ALA A 158 -14.64 2.76 -6.82
N THR A 159 -13.47 2.25 -7.19
CA THR A 159 -13.26 1.57 -8.48
C THR A 159 -13.56 0.08 -8.33
N ASP A 160 -13.76 -0.61 -9.45
CA ASP A 160 -13.95 -2.06 -9.43
C ASP A 160 -12.71 -2.76 -8.85
N PHE A 161 -11.51 -2.30 -9.22
CA PHE A 161 -10.26 -2.76 -8.63
C PHE A 161 -10.24 -2.62 -7.09
N LEU A 162 -10.71 -1.49 -6.54
CA LEU A 162 -10.76 -1.30 -5.09
C LEU A 162 -11.76 -2.25 -4.43
N ARG A 163 -12.92 -2.47 -5.06
CA ARG A 163 -13.93 -3.41 -4.56
C ARG A 163 -13.39 -4.85 -4.56
N ASP A 164 -12.73 -5.26 -5.64
CA ASP A 164 -12.13 -6.60 -5.75
C ASP A 164 -11.00 -6.82 -4.74
N ALA A 165 -10.13 -5.82 -4.58
CA ALA A 165 -9.07 -5.85 -3.58
C ALA A 165 -9.65 -5.93 -2.16
N ARG A 166 -10.71 -5.17 -1.86
CA ARG A 166 -11.39 -5.19 -0.57
C ARG A 166 -12.11 -6.52 -0.32
N ALA A 167 -12.79 -7.07 -1.32
CA ALA A 167 -13.48 -8.36 -1.25
C ALA A 167 -12.47 -9.50 -1.00
N THR A 168 -11.32 -9.47 -1.68
CA THR A 168 -10.21 -10.42 -1.47
C THR A 168 -9.64 -10.32 -0.05
N LEU A 169 -9.39 -9.10 0.43
CA LEU A 169 -8.88 -8.88 1.79
C LEU A 169 -9.85 -9.42 2.85
N LEU A 170 -11.16 -9.20 2.67
CA LEU A 170 -12.20 -9.72 3.56
C LEU A 170 -12.32 -11.25 3.49
N ALA A 171 -12.19 -11.85 2.30
CA ALA A 171 -12.15 -13.31 2.13
C ALA A 171 -10.98 -13.93 2.90
N ARG A 172 -9.77 -13.36 2.79
CA ARG A 172 -8.60 -13.79 3.55
C ARG A 172 -8.79 -13.65 5.06
N TYR A 173 -9.45 -12.57 5.50
CA TYR A 173 -9.79 -12.39 6.91
C TYR A 173 -10.75 -13.47 7.39
N VAL A 174 -11.82 -13.78 6.65
CA VAL A 174 -12.78 -14.84 7.00
C VAL A 174 -12.10 -16.20 7.06
N GLU A 175 -11.28 -16.54 6.07
CA GLU A 175 -10.54 -17.81 5.99
C GLU A 175 -9.56 -17.99 7.16
N SER A 176 -8.89 -16.91 7.57
CA SER A 176 -7.87 -16.92 8.63
C SER A 176 -8.39 -16.49 10.00
N ARG A 177 -9.71 -16.29 10.15
CA ARG A 177 -10.29 -15.66 11.34
C ARG A 177 -10.02 -16.50 12.58
N SER A 178 -9.53 -15.85 13.62
CA SER A 178 -9.28 -16.47 14.93
C SER A 178 -9.37 -15.41 16.03
N ALA A 179 -9.60 -15.83 17.28
CA ALA A 179 -9.60 -14.91 18.42
C ALA A 179 -8.31 -14.09 18.54
N ARG A 180 -7.19 -14.70 18.15
CA ARG A 180 -5.87 -14.08 18.09
C ARG A 180 -5.80 -12.98 17.03
N LEU A 181 -6.28 -13.24 15.81
CA LEU A 181 -6.31 -12.25 14.74
C LEU A 181 -7.25 -11.08 15.12
N ASP A 182 -8.45 -11.39 15.62
CA ASP A 182 -9.41 -10.36 16.07
C ASP A 182 -8.79 -9.49 17.18
N THR A 183 -8.02 -10.07 18.10
CA THR A 183 -7.29 -9.33 19.15
C THR A 183 -6.25 -8.38 18.55
N VAL A 184 -5.49 -8.81 17.54
CA VAL A 184 -4.48 -7.97 16.88
C VAL A 184 -5.15 -6.81 16.13
N LEU A 185 -6.23 -7.07 15.39
CA LEU A 185 -6.98 -6.05 14.68
C LEU A 185 -7.69 -5.09 15.63
N ALA A 186 -8.19 -5.58 16.77
CA ALA A 186 -8.78 -4.75 17.83
C ALA A 186 -7.73 -3.86 18.49
N ARG A 187 -6.53 -4.38 18.79
CA ARG A 187 -5.40 -3.60 19.31
C ARG A 187 -5.00 -2.47 18.36
N ALA A 188 -5.06 -2.71 17.05
CA ALA A 188 -4.83 -1.69 16.03
C ALA A 188 -6.04 -0.76 15.78
N GLY A 189 -7.19 -1.01 16.41
CA GLY A 189 -8.41 -0.20 16.22
C GLY A 189 -9.08 -0.39 14.87
N ILE A 190 -8.79 -1.47 14.13
CA ILE A 190 -9.28 -1.70 12.77
C ILE A 190 -10.26 -2.86 12.63
N LEU A 191 -10.52 -3.63 13.70
CA LEU A 191 -11.41 -4.79 13.66
C LEU A 191 -12.79 -4.52 13.02
N PRO A 192 -13.50 -3.41 13.32
CA PRO A 192 -14.82 -3.13 12.71
C PRO A 192 -14.79 -3.06 11.18
N PHE A 193 -13.69 -2.59 10.58
CA PHE A 193 -13.53 -2.55 9.12
C PHE A 193 -13.46 -3.94 8.49
N PHE A 194 -13.26 -5.00 9.29
CA PHE A 194 -13.26 -6.38 8.83
C PHE A 194 -14.50 -7.12 9.32
N ALA A 195 -14.71 -7.18 10.64
CA ALA A 195 -15.78 -7.95 11.27
C ALA A 195 -17.19 -7.53 10.80
N ASP A 196 -17.42 -6.22 10.62
CA ASP A 196 -18.74 -5.71 10.25
C ASP A 196 -19.02 -5.81 8.75
N HIS A 197 -18.02 -6.22 7.96
CA HIS A 197 -18.06 -6.19 6.49
C HIS A 197 -17.88 -7.59 5.87
N VAL A 198 -17.92 -8.67 6.66
CA VAL A 198 -17.70 -10.05 6.17
C VAL A 198 -18.67 -10.47 5.06
N ALA A 199 -19.85 -9.86 4.98
CA ALA A 199 -20.81 -10.11 3.91
C ALA A 199 -20.33 -9.66 2.52
N LEU A 200 -19.30 -8.81 2.46
CA LEU A 200 -18.65 -8.37 1.21
C LEU A 200 -17.42 -9.22 0.84
N ALA A 201 -17.14 -10.29 1.59
CA ALA A 201 -16.04 -11.20 1.26
C ALA A 201 -16.28 -11.86 -0.11
N GLY A 202 -15.27 -11.77 -0.97
CA GLY A 202 -15.27 -12.39 -2.30
C GLY A 202 -14.61 -13.76 -2.30
N SER A 203 -13.96 -14.12 -3.40
CA SER A 203 -13.12 -15.31 -3.49
C SER A 203 -11.68 -15.01 -3.12
N THR A 204 -11.04 -16.00 -2.52
CA THR A 204 -9.59 -15.98 -2.30
C THR A 204 -8.87 -16.42 -3.59
N PRO A 205 -7.93 -15.63 -4.15
CA PRO A 205 -7.15 -16.03 -5.31
C PRO A 205 -6.29 -17.27 -5.03
N ASP A 206 -6.27 -18.24 -5.95
CA ASP A 206 -5.36 -19.38 -5.90
C ASP A 206 -3.99 -18.96 -6.46
N CYS A 207 -3.01 -18.83 -5.57
CA CYS A 207 -1.65 -18.43 -5.93
C CYS A 207 -0.75 -19.62 -6.32
N ARG A 208 -1.28 -20.86 -6.35
CA ARG A 208 -0.52 -22.06 -6.77
C ARG A 208 -0.43 -22.15 -8.28
N GLU A 209 -1.42 -21.64 -9.00
CA GLU A 209 -1.29 -21.45 -10.43
C GLU A 209 -0.44 -20.19 -10.68
N PRO A 210 0.65 -20.28 -11.46
CA PRO A 210 1.41 -19.08 -11.81
C PRO A 210 0.47 -18.11 -12.51
N PRO A 211 0.54 -16.79 -12.23
CA PRO A 211 -0.19 -15.83 -13.03
C PRO A 211 0.19 -16.09 -14.48
N ARG A 212 -0.81 -16.31 -15.34
CA ARG A 212 -0.62 -16.48 -16.77
C ARG A 212 -0.84 -15.14 -17.47
N PRO A 213 0.10 -14.20 -17.52
CA PRO A 213 0.20 -13.41 -18.71
C PRO A 213 0.83 -14.33 -19.77
N ALA A 214 0.11 -14.61 -20.86
CA ALA A 214 0.68 -15.34 -22.01
C ALA A 214 1.94 -14.63 -22.56
N LEU A 215 2.11 -13.34 -22.25
CA LEU A 215 3.29 -12.54 -22.47
C LEU A 215 3.51 -11.58 -21.28
N ASN A 216 4.60 -11.76 -20.51
CA ASN A 216 5.13 -10.73 -19.62
C ASN A 216 6.19 -9.89 -20.34
N ARG A 217 5.90 -9.49 -21.58
CA ARG A 217 6.71 -8.54 -22.36
C ARG A 217 5.83 -7.35 -22.72
N PRO A 218 6.32 -6.11 -22.59
CA PRO A 218 5.61 -4.93 -23.09
C PRO A 218 5.45 -4.93 -24.62
N PHE A 219 6.18 -5.79 -25.33
CA PHE A 219 6.10 -5.97 -26.78
C PHE A 219 6.02 -7.46 -27.14
N PRO A 220 5.15 -7.87 -28.08
CA PRO A 220 5.19 -9.21 -28.64
C PRO A 220 6.55 -9.46 -29.32
N PRO A 221 7.04 -10.72 -29.38
CA PRO A 221 8.18 -11.06 -30.23
C PRO A 221 7.86 -10.68 -31.69
N GLU A 222 8.89 -10.32 -32.46
CA GLU A 222 8.74 -9.79 -33.83
C GLU A 222 8.01 -10.76 -34.78
N ASP A 223 7.91 -12.04 -34.43
CA ASP A 223 7.33 -13.11 -35.25
C ASP A 223 6.14 -13.82 -34.56
N ALA A 224 5.09 -13.08 -34.19
CA ALA A 224 3.79 -13.64 -33.75
C ALA A 224 2.67 -13.35 -34.76
#